data_AF-A0A2N0XXT4-F1
#
_entry.id   AF-A0A2N0XXT4-F1
#
_cell.length_a   1.000
_cell.length_b   1.000
_cell.length_c   1.000
_cell.angle_alpha   90.00
_cell.angle_beta   90.00
_cell.angle_gamma   90.00
#
_symmetry.space_group_name_H-M   'P 1'
#
loop_
_entity.id
_entity.type
_entity.pdbx_description
1 polymer ?
#
loop_
_entity_poly.entity_id
_entity_poly.type
_entity_poly.pdbx_seq_one_letter_code
_entity_poly.pdbx_strand_id
1 'polypeptide(L)'
;MSLLWSKIGFALLKLGEAAEQVASDKGWGRPLATVATGQKNGGNYQFDQIYVDGNGKVTIVEAKAGVNATPSKSSHKVGDERFEQGHSRYTQSMLRHMEEKLALTGDVGLKETLRLIKSAAQRGKLTYKVVHQRIDSNGQLGKLTITDYKQERSEVLPL
;
A
#
# COMPACT_ATOMS: atom_id res chain seq x y z
N MET A 1 -1.00 -18.86 25.96
CA MET A 1 -1.24 -18.12 24.68
C MET A 1 -0.29 -16.93 24.51
N SER A 2 1.04 -17.09 24.34
CA SER A 2 1.92 -15.90 24.46
C SER A 2 3.19 -15.79 23.60
N LEU A 3 3.78 -16.83 23.00
CA LEU A 3 4.98 -16.63 22.16
C LEU A 3 4.71 -16.30 20.69
N LEU A 4 3.63 -16.84 20.11
CA LEU A 4 3.36 -16.68 18.67
C LEU A 4 2.97 -15.24 18.32
N TRP A 5 2.14 -14.60 19.15
CA TRP A 5 1.70 -13.22 18.98
C TRP A 5 2.83 -12.20 19.11
N SER A 6 3.79 -12.45 20.02
CA SER A 6 4.99 -11.61 20.18
C SER A 6 5.89 -11.67 18.94
N LYS A 7 6.10 -12.87 18.38
CA LYS A 7 6.90 -13.05 17.16
C LYS A 7 6.23 -12.46 15.92
N ILE A 8 4.91 -12.57 15.80
CA ILE A 8 4.14 -11.98 14.69
C ILE A 8 4.14 -10.44 14.79
N GLY A 9 4.00 -9.86 15.99
CA GLY A 9 4.08 -8.41 16.19
C GLY A 9 5.45 -7.82 15.84
N PHE A 10 6.54 -8.54 16.16
CA PHE A 10 7.89 -8.15 15.76
C PHE A 10 8.12 -8.27 14.26
N ALA A 11 7.54 -9.30 13.63
CA ALA A 11 7.57 -9.45 12.18
C ALA A 11 6.86 -8.30 11.47
N LEU A 12 5.66 -7.90 11.92
CA LEU A 12 4.89 -6.78 11.34
C LEU A 12 5.63 -5.44 11.39
N LEU A 13 6.31 -5.13 12.51
CA LEU A 13 7.13 -3.92 12.63
C LEU A 13 8.26 -3.92 11.59
N LYS A 14 8.90 -5.07 11.37
CA LYS A 14 9.94 -5.24 10.36
C LYS A 14 9.44 -5.15 8.91
N LEU A 15 8.14 -5.27 8.64
CA LEU A 15 7.61 -5.18 7.27
C LEU A 15 7.57 -3.76 6.76
N GLY A 16 7.13 -2.82 7.60
CA GLY A 16 7.16 -1.40 7.27
C GLY A 16 8.60 -0.95 7.01
N GLU A 17 9.54 -1.35 7.88
CA GLU A 17 10.97 -1.06 7.75
C GLU A 17 11.59 -1.71 6.50
N ALA A 18 11.25 -2.97 6.20
CA ALA A 18 11.75 -3.64 5.00
C ALA A 18 11.22 -3.00 3.71
N ALA A 19 9.95 -2.63 3.67
CA ALA A 19 9.37 -1.93 2.53
C ALA A 19 9.96 -0.53 2.36
N GLU A 20 10.27 0.16 3.46
CA GLU A 20 10.94 1.46 3.45
C GLU A 20 12.40 1.36 2.97
N GLN A 21 13.15 0.38 3.45
CA GLN A 21 14.51 0.11 2.97
C GLN A 21 14.51 -0.20 1.47
N VAL A 22 13.58 -1.05 1.02
CA VAL A 22 13.42 -1.36 -0.41
C VAL A 22 13.08 -0.10 -1.21
N ALA A 23 12.20 0.75 -0.71
CA ALA A 23 11.83 2.00 -1.36
C ALA A 23 13.05 2.94 -1.52
N SER A 24 13.88 3.02 -0.48
CA SER A 24 15.15 3.76 -0.51
C SER A 24 16.12 3.18 -1.55
N ASP A 25 16.40 1.88 -1.49
CA ASP A 25 17.34 1.19 -2.38
C ASP A 25 16.93 1.26 -3.86
N LYS A 26 15.61 1.25 -4.10
CA LYS A 26 15.03 1.34 -5.45
C LYS A 26 14.77 2.77 -5.92
N GLY A 27 15.07 3.77 -5.08
CA GLY A 27 14.87 5.18 -5.42
C GLY A 27 13.40 5.53 -5.71
N TRP A 28 12.45 4.96 -4.97
CA TRP A 28 11.01 5.27 -5.15
C TRP A 28 10.63 6.67 -4.67
N GLY A 29 11.58 7.37 -4.05
CA GLY A 29 11.47 8.77 -3.68
C GLY A 29 11.04 8.96 -2.22
N ARG A 30 10.50 10.13 -1.92
CA ARG A 30 10.12 10.48 -0.54
C ARG A 30 8.78 9.86 -0.17
N PRO A 31 8.55 9.50 1.10
CA PRO A 31 7.23 9.07 1.54
C PRO A 31 6.22 10.23 1.46
N LEU A 32 4.99 9.88 1.16
CA LEU A 32 3.82 10.75 1.24
C LEU A 32 3.04 10.44 2.52
N ALA A 33 2.28 11.42 3.00
CA ALA A 33 1.38 11.21 4.12
C ALA A 33 0.33 10.17 3.75
N THR A 34 0.37 9.01 4.41
CA THR A 34 -0.78 8.12 4.50
C THR A 34 -1.59 8.53 5.73
N VAL A 35 -2.82 8.05 5.85
CA VAL A 35 -3.65 8.41 7.01
C VAL A 35 -3.23 7.67 8.30
N ALA A 36 -2.05 7.05 8.32
CA ALA A 36 -1.48 6.43 9.51
C ALA A 36 0.04 6.64 9.63
N THR A 37 0.48 7.87 9.87
CA THR A 37 1.55 8.05 10.85
C THR A 37 0.91 8.00 12.24
N GLY A 38 0.84 6.79 12.84
CA GLY A 38 0.61 6.64 14.29
C GLY A 38 -0.68 5.99 14.79
N GLN A 39 -1.63 5.57 13.94
CA GLN A 39 -2.81 4.80 14.41
C GLN A 39 -2.69 3.30 14.10
N LYS A 40 -2.33 2.51 15.13
CA LYS A 40 -2.35 1.03 15.13
C LYS A 40 -3.76 0.40 14.99
N ASN A 41 -4.80 1.18 14.68
CA ASN A 41 -6.20 0.73 14.51
C ASN A 41 -6.89 1.22 13.21
N GLY A 42 -6.15 1.63 12.17
CA GLY A 42 -6.73 2.16 10.91
C GLY A 42 -6.98 1.13 9.81
N GLY A 43 -7.29 -0.12 10.17
CA GLY A 43 -7.21 -1.30 9.29
C GLY A 43 -8.21 -1.40 8.13
N ASN A 44 -8.92 -0.35 7.73
CA ASN A 44 -9.81 -0.44 6.57
C ASN A 44 -9.70 0.82 5.72
N TYR A 45 -9.34 0.63 4.45
CA TYR A 45 -9.50 1.59 3.35
C TYR A 45 -8.39 2.64 3.11
N GLN A 46 -7.14 2.26 3.31
CA GLN A 46 -5.98 3.04 2.88
C GLN A 46 -4.84 2.13 2.44
N PHE A 47 -3.85 2.71 1.76
CA PHE A 47 -2.61 2.01 1.42
C PHE A 47 -1.62 2.05 2.59
N ASP A 48 -0.79 1.01 2.71
CA ASP A 48 0.24 0.93 3.76
C ASP A 48 1.25 2.08 3.62
N GLN A 49 1.85 2.22 2.43
CA GLN A 49 2.90 3.20 2.13
C GLN A 49 2.75 3.77 0.73
N ILE A 50 3.14 5.03 0.55
CA ILE A 50 3.06 5.75 -0.73
C ILE A 50 4.32 6.61 -0.88
N TYR A 51 4.96 6.53 -2.05
CA TYR A 51 6.18 7.27 -2.36
C TYR A 51 6.02 8.10 -3.63
N VAL A 52 6.74 9.22 -3.70
CA VAL A 52 6.82 10.06 -4.91
C VAL A 52 8.26 10.41 -5.25
N ASP A 53 8.66 10.20 -6.50
CA ASP A 53 9.98 10.58 -7.02
C ASP A 53 10.01 12.03 -7.56
N GLY A 54 11.21 12.53 -7.85
CA GLY A 54 11.40 13.88 -8.41
C GLY A 54 10.77 14.09 -9.80
N ASN A 55 10.37 13.02 -10.49
CA ASN A 55 9.75 13.04 -11.81
C ASN A 55 8.22 12.94 -11.75
N GLY A 56 7.65 12.93 -10.54
CA GLY A 56 6.21 12.80 -10.29
C GLY A 56 5.66 11.40 -10.54
N LYS A 57 6.51 10.36 -10.49
CA LYS A 57 6.04 8.97 -10.40
C LYS A 57 5.60 8.70 -8.98
N VAL A 58 4.44 8.06 -8.84
CA VAL A 58 3.91 7.65 -7.54
C VAL A 58 3.91 6.13 -7.45
N THR A 59 4.42 5.62 -6.34
CA THR A 59 4.49 4.19 -6.05
C THR A 59 3.69 3.90 -4.78
N ILE A 60 2.58 3.19 -4.93
CA ILE A 60 1.81 2.61 -3.82
C ILE A 60 2.45 1.28 -3.46
N VAL A 61 2.67 1.04 -2.16
CA VAL A 61 3.31 -0.18 -1.65
C VAL A 61 2.42 -0.79 -0.58
N GLU A 62 2.13 -2.09 -0.75
CA GLU A 62 1.59 -2.96 0.30
C GLU A 62 2.70 -3.85 0.83
N ALA A 63 2.91 -3.83 2.14
CA ALA A 63 3.90 -4.68 2.77
C ALA A 63 3.23 -5.96 3.29
N LYS A 64 3.75 -7.13 2.90
CA LYS A 64 3.23 -8.44 3.31
C LYS A 64 4.34 -9.31 3.86
N ALA A 65 3.99 -10.16 4.82
CA ALA A 65 4.82 -11.29 5.23
C ALA A 65 4.01 -12.57 5.29
N GLY A 66 4.69 -13.68 5.08
CA GLY A 66 4.11 -14.99 5.27
C GLY A 66 5.13 -16.10 5.09
N VAL A 67 4.73 -17.30 5.52
CA VAL A 67 5.52 -18.52 5.30
C VAL A 67 5.44 -19.03 3.86
N ASN A 68 4.37 -18.63 3.17
CA ASN A 68 4.11 -18.99 1.79
C ASN A 68 5.01 -18.19 0.83
N ALA A 69 5.21 -18.71 -0.38
CA ALA A 69 5.94 -17.98 -1.42
C ALA A 69 5.10 -16.83 -2.01
N THR A 70 3.79 -17.03 -2.14
CA THR A 70 2.84 -16.03 -2.60
C THR A 70 2.18 -15.34 -1.39
N PRO A 71 2.15 -13.99 -1.34
CA PRO A 71 1.52 -13.29 -0.23
C PRO A 71 0.00 -13.46 -0.28
N SER A 72 -0.64 -13.55 0.89
CA SER A 72 -2.08 -13.34 0.99
C SER A 72 -2.37 -11.85 0.80
N LYS A 73 -3.23 -11.54 -0.16
CA LYS A 73 -3.64 -10.17 -0.49
C LYS A 73 -5.02 -9.92 0.08
N SER A 74 -5.20 -8.76 0.68
CA SER A 74 -6.54 -8.32 1.06
C SER A 74 -7.36 -8.08 -0.20
N SER A 75 -8.69 -8.22 -0.08
CA SER A 75 -9.64 -7.90 -1.15
C SER A 75 -10.68 -6.93 -0.62
N HIS A 76 -11.24 -6.10 -1.50
CA HIS A 76 -12.35 -5.22 -1.16
C HIS A 76 -13.51 -5.37 -2.15
N LYS A 77 -14.75 -5.25 -1.65
CA LYS A 77 -15.97 -5.36 -2.46
C LYS A 77 -16.28 -4.01 -3.12
N VAL A 78 -16.49 -4.01 -4.44
CA VAL A 78 -16.88 -2.85 -5.24
C VAL A 78 -18.09 -3.25 -6.08
N GLY A 79 -19.26 -2.66 -5.82
CA GLY A 79 -20.52 -3.17 -6.38
C GLY A 79 -20.73 -4.60 -5.87
N ASP A 80 -20.98 -5.55 -6.76
CA ASP A 80 -21.14 -6.98 -6.42
C ASP A 80 -19.86 -7.81 -6.52
N GLU A 81 -18.76 -7.21 -6.99
CA GLU A 81 -17.49 -7.90 -7.22
C GLU A 81 -16.47 -7.66 -6.11
N ARG A 82 -15.52 -8.59 -5.94
CA ARG A 82 -14.38 -8.45 -5.03
C ARG A 82 -13.08 -8.33 -5.83
N PHE A 83 -12.31 -7.30 -5.52
CA PHE A 83 -11.02 -7.03 -6.15
C PHE A 83 -9.90 -7.12 -5.12
N GLU A 84 -8.83 -7.83 -5.46
CA GLU A 84 -7.65 -7.95 -4.62
C GLU A 84 -6.74 -6.71 -4.71
N GLN A 85 -5.91 -6.52 -3.68
CA GLN A 85 -4.77 -5.63 -3.72
C GLN A 85 -3.94 -5.84 -5.00
N GLY A 86 -3.53 -4.73 -5.61
CA GLY A 86 -2.88 -4.69 -6.93
C GLY A 86 -3.84 -4.46 -8.11
N HIS A 87 -5.11 -4.80 -7.98
CA HIS A 87 -6.10 -4.56 -9.04
C HIS A 87 -6.50 -3.09 -9.13
N SER A 88 -6.68 -2.55 -10.35
CA SER A 88 -7.03 -1.14 -10.58
C SER A 88 -8.30 -0.72 -9.83
N ARG A 89 -9.35 -1.55 -9.86
CA ARG A 89 -10.60 -1.35 -9.11
C ARG A 89 -10.42 -1.30 -7.59
N TYR A 90 -9.51 -2.11 -7.03
CA TYR A 90 -9.18 -2.03 -5.61
C TYR A 90 -8.55 -0.67 -5.30
N THR A 91 -7.54 -0.26 -6.07
CA THR A 91 -6.86 1.03 -5.92
C THR A 91 -7.83 2.20 -5.99
N GLN A 92 -8.73 2.20 -6.98
CA GLN A 92 -9.77 3.23 -7.12
C GLN A 92 -10.70 3.28 -5.90
N SER A 93 -11.12 2.12 -5.40
CA SER A 93 -11.97 2.08 -4.21
C SER A 93 -11.26 2.62 -2.97
N MET A 94 -9.97 2.30 -2.76
CA MET A 94 -9.20 2.87 -1.66
C MET A 94 -9.04 4.39 -1.79
N LEU A 95 -8.82 4.90 -3.01
CA LEU A 95 -8.74 6.35 -3.24
C LEU A 95 -10.05 7.06 -2.91
N ARG A 96 -11.20 6.45 -3.23
CA ARG A 96 -12.51 7.00 -2.85
C ARG A 96 -12.65 7.09 -1.33
N HIS A 97 -12.28 6.05 -0.59
CA HIS A 97 -12.32 6.09 0.87
C HIS A 97 -11.38 7.15 1.45
N MET A 98 -10.20 7.34 0.86
CA MET A 98 -9.30 8.42 1.22
C MET A 98 -9.90 9.80 0.94
N GLU A 99 -10.65 9.98 -0.15
CA GLU A 99 -11.39 11.23 -0.45
C GLU A 99 -12.52 11.48 0.54
N GLU A 100 -13.30 10.46 0.88
CA GLU A 100 -14.36 10.54 1.89
C GLU A 100 -13.75 10.94 3.24
N LYS A 101 -12.61 10.34 3.62
CA LYS A 101 -11.89 10.73 4.83
C LYS A 101 -11.36 12.16 4.78
N LEU A 102 -10.80 12.59 3.64
CA LEU A 102 -10.36 13.99 3.46
C LEU A 102 -11.53 14.97 3.64
N ALA A 103 -12.72 14.66 3.12
CA ALA A 103 -13.90 15.50 3.27
C ALA A 103 -14.32 15.65 4.75
N LEU A 104 -14.09 14.61 5.56
CA LEU A 104 -14.39 14.61 6.99
C LEU A 104 -13.32 15.32 7.84
N THR A 105 -12.04 15.16 7.49
CA THR A 105 -10.93 15.63 8.35
C THR A 105 -10.30 16.95 7.90
N GLY A 106 -10.41 17.31 6.63
CA GLY A 106 -9.70 18.46 6.06
C GLY A 106 -8.18 18.32 6.05
N ASP A 107 -7.65 17.10 6.21
CA ASP A 107 -6.20 16.84 6.33
C ASP A 107 -5.44 17.30 5.07
N VAL A 108 -4.59 18.32 5.24
CA VAL A 108 -3.81 18.93 4.14
C VAL A 108 -2.77 17.96 3.57
N GLY A 109 -2.19 17.10 4.41
CA GLY A 109 -1.26 16.06 3.96
C GLY A 109 -1.96 15.02 3.09
N LEU A 110 -3.13 14.55 3.51
CA LEU A 110 -3.96 13.63 2.73
C LEU A 110 -4.44 14.26 1.41
N LYS A 111 -4.80 15.55 1.43
CA LYS A 111 -5.16 16.30 0.23
C LYS A 111 -4.03 16.31 -0.81
N GLU A 112 -2.81 16.59 -0.37
CA GLU A 112 -1.64 16.60 -1.25
C GLU A 112 -1.33 15.19 -1.78
N THR A 113 -1.40 14.17 -0.93
CA THR A 113 -1.22 12.77 -1.33
C THR A 113 -2.21 12.37 -2.42
N LEU A 114 -3.51 12.63 -2.23
CA LEU A 114 -4.55 12.34 -3.23
C LEU A 114 -4.32 13.08 -4.55
N ARG A 115 -3.93 14.36 -4.49
CA ARG A 115 -3.61 15.16 -5.67
C ARG A 115 -2.46 14.55 -6.48
N LEU A 116 -1.39 14.14 -5.80
CA LEU A 116 -0.22 13.52 -6.44
C LEU A 116 -0.57 12.16 -7.06
N ILE A 117 -1.32 11.31 -6.36
CA ILE A 117 -1.74 10.00 -6.89
C ILE A 117 -2.61 10.17 -8.13
N LYS A 118 -3.61 11.05 -8.09
CA LYS A 118 -4.49 11.33 -9.24
C LYS A 118 -3.71 11.85 -10.45
N SER A 119 -2.81 12.81 -10.22
CA SER A 119 -1.96 13.36 -11.28
C SER A 119 -1.06 12.27 -11.89
N ALA A 120 -0.45 11.43 -11.06
CA ALA A 120 0.37 10.32 -11.53
C ALA A 120 -0.46 9.31 -12.34
N ALA A 121 -1.67 8.96 -11.88
CA ALA A 121 -2.57 8.05 -12.60
C ALA A 121 -2.94 8.58 -14.00
N GLN A 122 -3.35 9.84 -14.09
CA GLN A 122 -3.69 10.50 -15.36
C GLN A 122 -2.51 10.51 -16.34
N ARG A 123 -1.30 10.69 -15.82
CA ARG A 123 -0.05 10.71 -16.61
C ARG A 123 0.51 9.31 -16.91
N GLY A 124 -0.12 8.23 -16.45
CA GLY A 124 0.40 6.88 -16.59
C GLY A 124 1.67 6.62 -15.77
N LYS A 125 1.86 7.37 -14.68
CA LYS A 125 3.00 7.31 -13.76
C LYS A 125 2.65 6.74 -12.38
N LEU A 126 1.46 6.18 -12.22
CA LEU A 126 1.08 5.47 -11.00
C LEU A 126 1.48 4.00 -11.10
N THR A 127 2.17 3.50 -10.07
CA THR A 127 2.51 2.08 -9.94
C THR A 127 2.05 1.55 -8.60
N TYR A 128 1.65 0.28 -8.57
CA TYR A 128 1.28 -0.43 -7.36
C TYR A 128 2.20 -1.63 -7.20
N LYS A 129 2.75 -1.80 -6.00
CA LYS A 129 3.71 -2.85 -5.68
C LYS A 129 3.27 -3.59 -4.43
N VAL A 130 3.46 -4.89 -4.43
CA VAL A 130 3.41 -5.69 -3.21
C VAL A 130 4.83 -6.11 -2.88
N VAL A 131 5.33 -5.68 -1.72
CA VAL A 131 6.61 -6.12 -1.16
C VAL A 131 6.31 -7.27 -0.21
N HIS A 132 6.78 -8.46 -0.55
CA HIS A 132 6.56 -9.68 0.21
C HIS A 132 7.86 -10.18 0.83
N GLN A 133 7.93 -10.16 2.15
CA GLN A 133 9.01 -10.75 2.93
C GLN A 133 8.61 -12.18 3.34
N ARG A 134 9.24 -13.19 2.75
CA ARG A 134 9.05 -14.57 3.20
C ARG A 134 9.65 -14.74 4.59
N ILE A 135 8.95 -15.47 5.45
CA ILE A 135 9.42 -15.85 6.78
C ILE A 135 9.46 -17.37 6.82
N ASP A 136 10.54 -17.97 7.30
CA ASP A 136 10.59 -19.44 7.44
C ASP A 136 9.81 -19.94 8.68
N SER A 137 9.72 -21.25 8.85
CA SER A 137 9.04 -21.87 10.00
C SER A 137 9.67 -21.52 11.35
N ASN A 138 10.93 -21.05 11.36
CA ASN A 138 11.65 -20.64 12.56
C ASN A 138 11.49 -19.15 12.86
N GLY A 139 10.78 -18.40 12.01
CA GLY A 139 10.60 -16.95 12.14
C GLY A 139 11.76 -16.13 11.56
N GLN A 140 12.67 -16.75 10.80
CA GLN A 140 13.78 -16.06 10.14
C GLN A 140 13.33 -15.41 8.83
N LEU A 141 13.92 -14.26 8.52
CA LEU A 141 13.65 -13.56 7.27
C LEU A 141 14.29 -14.32 6.11
N GLY A 142 13.45 -14.74 5.17
CA GLY A 142 13.85 -15.37 3.92
C GLY A 142 13.92 -14.38 2.76
N LYS A 143 13.60 -14.88 1.56
CA LYS A 143 13.62 -14.07 0.33
C LYS A 143 12.58 -12.95 0.36
N LEU A 144 13.01 -11.75 -0.03
CA LEU A 144 12.14 -10.62 -0.36
C LEU A 144 11.76 -10.65 -1.85
N THR A 145 10.48 -10.49 -2.15
CA THR A 145 9.94 -10.44 -3.51
C THR A 145 9.14 -9.15 -3.70
N ILE A 146 9.27 -8.53 -4.87
CA ILE A 146 8.50 -7.35 -5.26
C ILE A 146 7.66 -7.74 -6.46
N THR A 147 6.33 -7.63 -6.34
CA THR A 147 5.40 -7.86 -7.44
C THR A 147 4.84 -6.54 -7.92
N ASP A 148 4.99 -6.29 -9.22
CA ASP A 148 4.48 -5.10 -9.88
C ASP A 148 3.09 -5.32 -10.46
N TYR A 149 2.18 -4.38 -10.18
CA TYR A 149 0.83 -4.39 -10.73
C TYR A 149 0.61 -3.14 -11.57
N LYS A 150 0.32 -3.36 -12.85
CA LYS A 150 -0.03 -2.29 -13.77
C LYS A 150 -1.33 -1.63 -13.30
N GLN A 151 -1.28 -0.33 -13.08
CA GLN A 151 -2.47 0.46 -12.84
C GLN A 151 -2.95 1.00 -14.18
N GLU A 152 -4.19 0.67 -14.55
CA GLU A 152 -4.81 1.26 -15.73
C GLU A 152 -4.99 2.75 -15.52
N ARG A 153 -5.00 3.53 -16.61
CA ARG A 153 -5.40 4.93 -16.52
C ARG A 153 -6.82 4.95 -15.96
N SER A 154 -6.98 5.53 -14.78
CA SER A 154 -8.32 5.82 -14.26
C SER A 154 -8.96 6.81 -15.22
N GLU A 155 -9.73 6.31 -16.18
CA GLU A 155 -10.99 6.98 -16.49
C GLU A 155 -11.72 7.01 -15.15
N VAL A 156 -11.91 8.20 -14.59
CA VAL A 156 -12.78 8.37 -13.44
C VAL A 156 -14.13 7.88 -13.94
N LEU A 157 -14.47 6.63 -13.65
CA LEU A 157 -15.76 6.10 -14.07
C LEU A 157 -16.80 6.96 -13.37
N PRO A 158 -17.64 7.69 -14.12
CA PRO A 158 -18.87 8.20 -13.54
C PRO A 158 -19.73 7.00 -13.12
N LEU A 159 -20.55 7.22 -12.10
CA LEU A 159 -21.51 6.25 -11.56
C LEU A 159 -22.29 5.53 -12.65
#